data_AF-A0A258MTM3-F1
#
_entry.id   AF-A0A258MTM3-F1
#
_cell.length_a   1.000
_cell.length_b   1.000
_cell.length_c   1.000
_cell.angle_alpha   90.00
_cell.angle_beta   90.00
_cell.angle_gamma   90.00
#
_symmetry.space_group_name_H-M   'P 1'
#
loop_
_entity.id
_entity.type
_entity.pdbx_description
1 polymer ?
#
loop_
_entity_poly.entity_id
_entity_poly.type
_entity_poly.pdbx_seq_one_letter_code
_entity_poly.pdbx_strand_id
1 'polypeptide(L)'
;MRTGRATMSEPQVIPYSPPARWIHWITAAAVLLVIPFGFIMLRLPDGPAQNQLFDLHRSIGFTILCLAVLRVAVRVVKGKPPRPPGLPDWQWAASNGVHHLLYVLIFVMPLLGWAGSSAYGSAVSVFGLFTLPA
;
A
#
# COMPACT_ATOMS: atom_id res chain seq x y z
N MET A 1 -52.32 -21.57 16.50
CA MET A 1 -51.32 -22.15 15.59
C MET A 1 -50.32 -21.05 15.22
N ARG A 2 -49.15 -21.01 15.89
CA ARG A 2 -48.12 -19.97 15.69
C ARG A 2 -47.05 -20.56 14.78
N THR A 3 -47.09 -20.24 13.49
CA THR A 3 -46.04 -20.61 12.55
C THR A 3 -44.79 -19.78 12.86
N GLY A 4 -43.87 -20.36 13.63
CA GLY A 4 -42.54 -19.81 13.85
C GLY A 4 -41.73 -19.89 12.56
N ARG A 5 -41.75 -18.82 11.77
CA ARG A 5 -40.84 -18.65 10.63
C ARG A 5 -39.44 -18.36 11.20
N ALA A 6 -38.61 -19.39 11.26
CA ALA A 6 -37.18 -19.21 11.50
C ALA A 6 -36.64 -18.27 10.41
N THR A 7 -36.27 -17.05 10.80
CA THR A 7 -35.50 -16.17 9.93
C THR A 7 -34.14 -16.83 9.74
N MET A 8 -33.90 -17.47 8.59
CA MET A 8 -32.55 -17.86 8.21
C MET A 8 -31.72 -16.58 8.20
N SER A 9 -30.78 -16.46 9.14
CA SER A 9 -29.86 -15.34 9.22
C SER A 9 -29.11 -15.27 7.91
N GLU A 10 -29.42 -14.29 7.05
CA GLU A 10 -28.68 -14.12 5.80
C GLU A 10 -27.19 -13.97 6.14
N PRO A 11 -26.30 -14.67 5.43
CA PRO A 11 -24.87 -14.58 5.68
C PRO A 11 -24.40 -13.12 5.67
N GLN A 12 -24.07 -12.60 6.85
CA GLN A 12 -23.68 -11.21 7.02
C GLN A 12 -22.23 -10.99 6.57
N VAL A 13 -22.02 -10.12 5.59
CA VAL A 13 -20.67 -9.69 5.18
C VAL A 13 -20.20 -8.61 6.13
N ILE A 14 -19.18 -8.91 6.94
CA ILE A 14 -18.60 -7.94 7.88
C ILE A 14 -17.62 -7.03 7.11
N PRO A 15 -17.83 -5.70 7.06
CA PRO A 15 -16.93 -4.80 6.35
C PRO A 15 -15.62 -4.57 7.12
N TYR A 16 -14.60 -4.10 6.40
CA TYR A 16 -13.37 -3.58 7.02
C TYR A 16 -13.67 -2.34 7.86
N SER A 17 -12.91 -2.17 8.96
CA SER A 17 -12.99 -0.98 9.80
C SER A 17 -12.71 0.30 9.00
N PRO A 18 -13.33 1.46 9.36
CA PRO A 18 -13.10 2.71 8.64
C PRO A 18 -11.62 3.11 8.49
N PRO A 19 -10.76 3.00 9.53
CA PRO A 19 -9.33 3.30 9.39
C PRO A 19 -8.62 2.43 8.35
N ALA A 20 -8.95 1.13 8.31
CA ALA A 20 -8.36 0.21 7.34
C ALA A 20 -8.73 0.58 5.90
N ARG A 21 -9.96 1.05 5.68
CA ARG A 21 -10.44 1.51 4.36
C ARG A 21 -9.73 2.80 3.93
N TRP A 22 -9.67 3.80 4.82
CA TRP A 22 -9.02 5.07 4.51
C TRP A 22 -7.54 4.91 4.20
N ILE A 23 -6.78 4.22 5.06
CA ILE A 23 -5.36 3.96 4.84
C ILE A 23 -5.15 3.19 3.53
N HIS A 24 -6.02 2.21 3.22
CA HIS A 24 -5.94 1.48 1.97
C HIS A 24 -6.06 2.39 0.75
N TRP A 25 -7.08 3.24 0.71
CA TRP A 25 -7.34 4.11 -0.44
C TRP A 25 -6.29 5.21 -0.59
N ILE A 26 -5.80 5.77 0.52
CA ILE A 26 -4.68 6.72 0.49
C ILE A 26 -3.42 6.05 -0.06
N THR A 27 -3.09 4.85 0.43
CA THR A 27 -1.93 4.08 -0.07
C THR A 27 -2.10 3.77 -1.56
N ALA A 28 -3.29 3.36 -1.99
CA ALA A 28 -3.56 3.04 -3.39
C ALA A 28 -3.39 4.27 -4.28
N ALA A 29 -3.92 5.42 -3.89
CA ALA A 29 -3.75 6.67 -4.61
C ALA A 29 -2.27 7.09 -4.72
N ALA A 30 -1.51 6.98 -3.62
CA ALA A 30 -0.08 7.28 -3.61
C ALA A 30 0.72 6.35 -4.53
N VAL A 31 0.43 5.05 -4.52
CA VAL A 31 1.06 4.07 -5.43
C VAL A 31 0.72 4.39 -6.89
N LEU A 32 -0.55 4.67 -7.20
CA LEU A 32 -0.98 5.01 -8.55
C LEU A 32 -0.36 6.32 -9.05
N LEU A 33 -0.02 7.26 -8.15
CA LEU A 33 0.70 8.49 -8.47
C LEU A 33 2.19 8.25 -8.71
N VAL A 34 2.84 7.42 -7.89
CA VAL A 34 4.31 7.25 -7.94
C VAL A 34 4.77 6.41 -9.14
N ILE A 35 3.93 5.50 -9.63
CA ILE A 35 4.20 4.67 -10.81
C ILE A 35 4.48 5.52 -12.07
N PRO A 36 3.58 6.42 -12.53
CA PRO A 36 3.86 7.24 -13.69
C PRO A 36 5.05 8.19 -13.45
N PHE A 37 5.26 8.70 -12.23
CA PHE A 37 6.43 9.51 -11.91
C PHE A 37 7.73 8.75 -12.18
N GLY A 38 7.78 7.47 -11.82
CA GLY A 38 8.93 6.61 -12.08
C GLY A 38 9.25 6.48 -13.58
N PHE A 39 8.23 6.47 -14.44
CA PHE A 39 8.44 6.43 -15.90
C PHE A 39 8.78 7.81 -16.48
N ILE A 40 8.16 8.87 -15.96
CA ILE A 40 8.36 10.24 -16.45
C ILE A 40 9.76 10.74 -16.11
N MET A 41 10.25 10.52 -14.88
CA MET A 41 11.57 10.98 -14.45
C MET A 41 12.71 10.43 -15.32
N LEU A 42 12.56 9.21 -15.84
CA LEU A 42 13.55 8.57 -16.71
C LEU A 42 13.54 9.12 -18.15
N ARG A 43 12.53 9.92 -18.53
CA ARG A 43 12.37 10.50 -19.87
C ARG A 43 12.64 11.99 -19.92
N LEU A 44 12.80 12.63 -18.76
CA LEU A 44 13.17 14.04 -18.69
C LEU A 44 14.66 14.21 -19.01
N PRO A 45 15.04 15.28 -19.73
CA PRO A 45 16.44 15.68 -19.82
C PRO A 45 17.02 15.96 -18.45
N ASP A 46 18.31 15.71 -18.29
CA ASP A 46 19.02 15.99 -17.05
C ASP A 46 18.88 17.47 -16.68
N GLY A 47 18.54 17.74 -15.42
CA GLY A 47 18.36 19.11 -14.94
C GLY A 47 17.41 19.23 -13.75
N PRO A 48 17.07 20.48 -13.35
CA PRO A 48 16.30 20.76 -12.14
C PRO A 48 14.93 20.07 -12.09
N ALA A 49 14.23 20.01 -13.23
CA ALA A 49 12.91 19.38 -13.30
C ALA A 49 12.98 17.86 -13.08
N GLN A 50 14.00 17.20 -13.64
CA GLN A 50 14.23 15.77 -13.45
C GLN A 50 14.58 15.48 -11.98
N ASN A 51 15.49 16.27 -11.39
CA ASN A 51 15.89 16.15 -9.99
C ASN A 51 14.69 16.33 -9.04
N GLN A 52 13.86 17.35 -9.26
CA GLN A 52 12.66 17.57 -8.46
C GLN A 52 11.69 16.39 -8.53
N LEU A 53 11.54 15.77 -9.71
CA LEU A 53 10.68 14.60 -9.87
C LEU A 53 11.26 13.36 -9.17
N PHE A 54 12.58 13.19 -9.19
CA PHE A 54 13.27 12.16 -8.40
C PHE A 54 13.06 12.37 -6.89
N ASP A 55 13.24 13.59 -6.39
CA ASP A 55 13.03 13.93 -4.98
C ASP A 55 11.58 13.65 -4.56
N LEU A 56 10.62 14.04 -5.39
CA LEU A 56 9.21 13.80 -5.14
C LEU A 56 8.87 12.30 -5.19
N HIS A 57 9.41 11.55 -6.16
CA HIS A 57 9.24 10.10 -6.26
C HIS A 57 9.77 9.38 -5.01
N ARG A 58 10.98 9.72 -4.56
CA ARG A 58 11.60 9.16 -3.35
C ARG A 58 10.80 9.51 -2.09
N SER A 59 10.33 10.76 -1.97
CA SER A 59 9.53 11.24 -0.84
C SER A 59 8.17 10.54 -0.74
N ILE A 60 7.48 10.38 -1.87
CA ILE A 60 6.22 9.63 -1.95
C ILE A 60 6.47 8.14 -1.66
N GLY A 61 7.56 7.57 -2.17
CA GLY A 61 7.98 6.19 -1.88
C GLY A 61 8.17 5.95 -0.37
N PHE A 62 8.85 6.87 0.33
CA PHE A 62 8.98 6.82 1.78
C PHE A 62 7.63 6.97 2.50
N THR A 63 6.76 7.85 2.02
CA THR A 63 5.40 8.00 2.56
C THR A 63 4.59 6.70 2.44
N ILE A 64 4.67 6.03 1.29
CA ILE A 64 4.04 4.73 1.06
C ILE A 64 4.57 3.68 2.05
N LEU A 65 5.88 3.66 2.30
CA LEU A 65 6.49 2.77 3.30
C LEU A 65 5.90 3.00 4.69
N CYS A 66 5.80 4.25 5.14
CA CYS A 66 5.18 4.61 6.43
C CYS A 66 3.70 4.21 6.49
N LEU A 67 2.93 4.48 5.42
CA LEU A 67 1.54 4.07 5.31
C LEU A 67 1.38 2.55 5.35
N ALA A 68 2.31 1.81 4.75
CA ALA A 68 2.32 0.34 4.77
C ALA A 68 2.54 -0.20 6.18
N VAL A 69 3.49 0.36 6.95
CA VAL A 69 3.70 0.03 8.37
C VAL A 69 2.42 0.30 9.17
N LEU A 70 1.84 1.49 9.02
CA LEU A 70 0.59 1.85 9.69
C LEU A 70 -0.56 0.91 9.30
N ARG A 71 -0.63 0.50 8.03
CA ARG A 71 -1.63 -0.44 7.54
C ARG A 71 -1.49 -1.81 8.19
N VAL A 72 -0.27 -2.33 8.33
CA VAL A 72 -0.01 -3.58 9.06
C VAL A 72 -0.47 -3.44 10.52
N ALA A 73 -0.08 -2.35 11.19
CA ALA A 73 -0.48 -2.11 12.58
C ALA A 73 -2.00 -2.09 12.75
N VAL A 74 -2.72 -1.37 11.89
CA VAL A 74 -4.20 -1.33 11.90
C VAL A 74 -4.79 -2.71 11.65
N ARG A 75 -4.23 -3.50 10.73
CA ARG A 75 -4.68 -4.86 10.45
C ARG A 75 -4.47 -5.78 11.66
N VAL A 76 -3.33 -5.68 12.35
CA VAL A 76 -3.04 -6.47 13.55
C VAL A 76 -3.99 -6.11 14.69
N VAL A 77 -4.24 -4.81 14.90
CA VAL A 77 -5.10 -4.33 16.00
C VAL A 77 -6.59 -4.55 15.74
N LYS A 78 -7.07 -4.35 14.50
CA LYS A 78 -8.50 -4.44 14.15
C LYS A 78 -8.92 -5.80 13.59
N GLY A 79 -7.96 -6.65 13.25
CA GLY A 79 -8.20 -7.92 12.58
C GLY A 79 -8.62 -7.79 11.12
N LYS A 80 -8.79 -8.94 10.46
CA LYS A 80 -9.33 -9.08 9.10
C LYS A 80 -10.74 -9.67 9.19
N PRO A 81 -11.71 -9.19 8.39
CA PRO A 81 -12.99 -9.85 8.25
C PRO A 81 -12.85 -11.34 7.88
N PRO A 82 -13.77 -12.21 8.35
CA PRO A 82 -13.75 -13.63 8.03
C PRO A 82 -13.97 -13.86 6.53
N ARG A 83 -13.63 -15.07 6.08
CA ARG A 83 -13.91 -15.50 4.70
C ARG A 83 -15.40 -15.41 4.40
N PRO A 84 -15.82 -14.78 3.29
CA PRO A 84 -17.23 -14.78 2.88
C PRO A 84 -17.74 -16.20 2.63
N PRO A 85 -18.94 -16.54 3.10
CA PRO A 85 -19.54 -17.84 2.85
C PRO A 85 -19.83 -18.02 1.35
N GLY A 86 -19.65 -19.25 0.84
CA GLY A 86 -19.88 -19.58 -0.57
C GLY A 86 -18.74 -19.20 -1.53
N LEU A 87 -17.67 -18.55 -1.05
CA LEU A 87 -16.51 -18.26 -1.90
C LEU A 87 -15.70 -19.55 -2.15
N PRO A 88 -15.37 -19.94 -3.40
CA PRO A 88 -14.52 -21.11 -3.69
C PRO A 88 -13.11 -21.01 -3.09
N ASP A 89 -12.51 -22.14 -2.71
CA ASP A 89 -11.18 -22.19 -2.07
C ASP A 89 -10.09 -21.57 -2.93
N TRP A 90 -10.11 -21.82 -4.25
CA TRP A 90 -9.11 -21.29 -5.17
C TRP A 90 -9.19 -19.76 -5.30
N GLN A 91 -10.39 -19.16 -5.25
CA GLN A 91 -10.57 -17.71 -5.28
C GLN A 91 -10.06 -17.09 -3.98
N TRP A 92 -10.34 -17.73 -2.84
CA TRP A 92 -9.81 -17.31 -1.55
C TRP A 92 -8.27 -17.38 -1.51
N ALA A 93 -7.70 -18.48 -2.00
CA ALA A 93 -6.25 -18.67 -2.07
C ALA A 93 -5.59 -17.63 -2.99
N ALA A 94 -6.12 -17.42 -4.20
CA ALA A 94 -5.61 -16.43 -5.15
C ALA A 94 -5.70 -15.01 -4.60
N SER A 95 -6.84 -14.64 -4.00
CA SER A 95 -7.03 -13.32 -3.36
C SER A 95 -5.99 -13.07 -2.26
N ASN A 96 -5.77 -14.06 -1.38
CA ASN A 96 -4.73 -13.94 -0.36
C ASN A 96 -3.33 -13.89 -0.98
N GLY A 97 -3.04 -14.69 -2.01
CA GLY A 97 -1.74 -14.70 -2.69
C GLY A 97 -1.38 -13.33 -3.26
N VAL A 98 -2.28 -12.74 -4.06
CA VAL A 98 -2.09 -11.39 -4.62
C VAL A 98 -1.97 -10.35 -3.51
N HIS A 99 -2.76 -10.45 -2.45
CA HIS A 99 -2.68 -9.51 -1.35
C HIS A 99 -1.33 -9.55 -0.63
N HIS A 100 -0.78 -10.74 -0.36
CA HIS A 100 0.55 -10.87 0.25
C HIS A 100 1.64 -10.38 -0.69
N LEU A 101 1.56 -10.70 -1.98
CA LEU A 101 2.49 -10.19 -2.99
C LEU A 101 2.51 -8.66 -3.02
N LEU A 102 1.33 -8.02 -3.04
CA LEU A 102 1.23 -6.57 -3.00
C LEU A 102 1.80 -5.98 -1.71
N TYR A 103 1.60 -6.63 -0.56
CA TYR A 103 2.26 -6.22 0.69
C TYR A 103 3.77 -6.25 0.53
N VAL A 104 4.33 -7.38 0.11
CA VAL A 104 5.78 -7.54 -0.08
C VAL A 104 6.32 -6.45 -1.01
N LEU A 105 5.69 -6.24 -2.17
CA LEU A 105 6.13 -5.23 -3.14
C LEU A 105 6.08 -3.80 -2.59
N ILE A 106 5.04 -3.45 -1.83
CA ILE A 106 4.90 -2.12 -1.21
C ILE A 106 6.01 -1.84 -0.19
N PHE A 107 6.55 -2.86 0.49
CA PHE A 107 7.70 -2.70 1.39
C PHE A 107 9.03 -2.75 0.64
N VAL A 108 9.22 -3.75 -0.20
CA VAL A 108 10.51 -4.03 -0.85
C VAL A 108 10.87 -2.92 -1.83
N MET A 109 9.94 -2.40 -2.62
CA MET A 109 10.27 -1.40 -3.66
C MET A 109 10.82 -0.09 -3.08
N PRO A 110 10.19 0.56 -2.08
CA PRO A 110 10.77 1.75 -1.46
C PRO A 110 12.10 1.48 -0.75
N LEU A 111 12.25 0.31 -0.11
CA LEU A 111 13.49 -0.07 0.56
C LEU A 111 14.63 -0.27 -0.45
N LEU A 112 14.37 -0.91 -1.59
CA LEU A 112 15.34 -1.04 -2.68
C LEU A 112 15.70 0.32 -3.29
N GLY A 113 14.72 1.22 -3.47
CA GLY A 113 14.98 2.57 -3.96
C GLY A 113 15.87 3.38 -3.02
N TRP A 114 15.64 3.26 -1.71
CA TRP A 114 16.49 3.87 -0.69
C TRP A 114 17.88 3.26 -0.70
N ALA A 115 18.00 1.93 -0.62
CA ALA A 115 19.29 1.21 -0.66
C ALA A 115 20.10 1.52 -1.93
N GLY A 116 19.43 1.66 -3.08
CA GLY A 116 20.06 2.08 -4.32
C GLY A 116 20.61 3.50 -4.23
N SER A 117 19.82 4.46 -3.74
CA SER A 117 20.26 5.86 -3.57
C SER A 117 21.45 5.96 -2.60
N SER A 118 21.39 5.21 -1.50
CA SER A 118 22.45 5.02 -0.51
C SER A 118 23.76 4.51 -1.13
N ALA A 119 23.69 3.45 -1.94
CA ALA A 119 24.87 2.86 -2.59
C ALA A 119 25.59 3.81 -3.56
N TYR A 120 24.87 4.78 -4.14
CA TYR A 120 25.44 5.83 -5.00
C TYR A 120 25.83 7.11 -4.22
N GLY A 121 25.76 7.12 -2.89
CA GLY A 121 26.07 8.29 -2.06
C GLY A 121 25.06 9.43 -2.18
N SER A 122 23.87 9.18 -2.73
CA SER A 122 22.81 10.17 -2.90
C SER A 122 21.90 10.14 -1.68
N ALA A 123 22.11 11.09 -0.76
CA ALA A 123 21.21 11.27 0.38
C ALA A 123 19.79 11.57 -0.12
N VAL A 124 18.81 10.86 0.44
CA VAL A 124 17.40 11.01 0.03
C VAL A 124 16.75 12.09 0.89
N SER A 125 16.43 13.24 0.27
CA SER A 125 15.63 14.28 0.92
C SER A 125 14.15 13.91 0.89
N VAL A 126 13.50 13.89 2.06
CA VAL A 126 12.07 13.62 2.19
C VAL A 126 11.32 14.94 2.26
N PHE A 127 10.73 15.35 1.14
CA PHE A 127 10.02 16.63 0.93
C PHE A 127 10.81 17.88 1.36
N GLY A 128 12.14 17.81 1.46
CA GLY A 128 12.98 18.90 1.99
C GLY A 128 12.96 19.06 3.51
N LEU A 129 12.32 18.16 4.25
CA LEU A 129 12.16 18.26 5.71
C LEU A 129 13.34 17.64 6.46
N PHE A 130 13.82 16.48 5.99
CA PHE A 130 14.96 15.78 6.54
C PHE A 130 15.56 14.85 5.47
N THR A 131 16.77 14.37 5.72
CA THR A 131 17.48 13.45 4.84
C THR A 131 17.60 12.07 5.47
N LEU A 132 17.35 11.04 4.67
CA LEU A 132 17.69 9.68 5.05
C LEU A 132 19.20 9.47 4.89
N PRO A 133 19.84 8.68 5.76
CA PRO A 133 21.26 8.38 5.61
C PRO A 133 21.51 7.64 4.29
N ALA A 134 22.63 7.99 3.66
CA ALA A 134 23.21 7.24 2.56
C ALA A 134 23.95 6.03 3.13
#